data_AF-A0A4R3MX44-F1
#
_entry.id   AF-A0A4R3MX44-F1
#
_cell.length_a   1.000
_cell.length_b   1.000
_cell.length_c   1.000
_cell.angle_alpha   90.00
_cell.angle_beta   90.00
_cell.angle_gamma   90.00
#
_symmetry.space_group_name_H-M   'P 1'
#
loop_
_entity.id
_entity.type
_entity.pdbx_description
1 polymer ?
#
loop_
_entity_poly.entity_id
_entity_poly.type
_entity_poly.pdbx_seq_one_letter_code
_entity_poly.pdbx_strand_id
1 'polypeptide(L)' 'MMALNNQMKELLDMATLTYLMAKRYEYVDPQKHMYYYQLHFQYVMQLEQQYMMMGGIGSPDQYNQYPIY' A
#
# COMPACT_ATOMS: atom_id res chain seq x y z
N MET A 1 -1.50 11.16 20.78
CA MET A 1 -1.77 10.78 19.38
C MET A 1 -0.45 10.68 18.66
N MET A 2 -0.16 9.56 17.97
CA MET A 2 0.93 9.54 16.99
C MET A 2 0.56 10.54 15.88
N ALA A 3 1.34 11.61 15.74
CA ALA A 3 1.14 12.54 14.65
C ALA A 3 1.50 11.81 13.35
N LEU A 4 0.54 11.67 12.45
CA LEU A 4 0.76 11.10 11.13
C LEU A 4 1.71 12.03 10.38
N ASN A 5 2.93 11.56 10.11
CA ASN A 5 3.93 12.38 9.41
C ASN A 5 3.48 12.64 7.96
N ASN A 6 4.06 13.64 7.31
CA ASN A 6 3.66 14.01 5.95
C ASN A 6 3.86 12.86 4.94
N GLN A 7 4.88 12.02 5.15
CA GLN A 7 5.17 10.87 4.28
C GLN A 7 4.08 9.80 4.35
N MET A 8 3.55 9.49 5.54
CA MET A 8 2.45 8.54 5.71
C MET A 8 1.15 9.07 5.09
N LYS A 9 0.92 10.39 5.11
CA LYS A 9 -0.23 11.00 4.43
C LYS A 9 -0.12 10.85 2.92
N GLU A 10 1.06 11.14 2.36
CA GLU A 10 1.34 10.94 0.93
C GLU A 10 1.16 9.48 0.52
N LEU A 11 1.64 8.53 1.33
CA LEU A 11 1.47 7.09 1.08
C LEU A 11 -0.02 6.68 1.12
N LEU A 12 -0.79 7.21 2.07
CA LEU A 12 -2.24 6.99 2.15
C LEU A 12 -2.98 7.55 0.93
N ASP A 13 -2.64 8.76 0.51
CA ASP A 13 -3.25 9.41 -0.65
C ASP A 13 -2.97 8.60 -1.93
N MET A 14 -1.72 8.15 -2.12
CA MET A 14 -1.30 7.34 -3.25
C MET A 14 -1.95 5.95 -3.25
N ALA A 15 -2.02 5.28 -2.08
CA ALA A 15 -2.70 4.00 -1.93
C ALA A 15 -4.20 4.12 -2.27
N THR A 16 -4.85 5.20 -1.83
CA THR A 16 -6.27 5.46 -2.10
C THR A 16 -6.52 5.71 -3.59
N LEU A 17 -5.70 6.57 -4.21
CA LEU A 17 -5.82 6.89 -5.63
C LEU A 17 -5.65 5.65 -6.51
N THR A 18 -4.62 4.85 -6.23
CA THR A 18 -4.33 3.64 -7.01
C THR A 18 -5.40 2.56 -6.84
N TYR A 19 -5.99 2.42 -5.63
CA TYR A 19 -7.14 1.55 -5.42
C TYR A 19 -8.37 1.99 -6.25
N LEU A 20 -8.69 3.29 -6.24
CA LEU A 20 -9.79 3.83 -7.05
C LEU A 20 -9.58 3.55 -8.54
N MET A 21 -8.35 3.70 -9.02
CA MET A 21 -8.00 3.37 -10.40
C MET A 21 -8.12 1.87 -10.68
N ALA A 22 -7.66 1.00 -9.78
CA ALA A 22 -7.83 -0.45 -9.92
C ALA A 22 -9.32 -0.82 -10.02
N LYS A 23 -10.17 -0.25 -9.16
CA LYS A 23 -11.63 -0.46 -9.19
C LYS A 23 -12.29 0.04 -10.46
N ARG A 24 -11.86 1.18 -10.99
CA ARG A 24 -12.33 1.70 -12.28
C ARG A 24 -12.12 0.69 -13.42
N TYR A 25 -11.00 -0.05 -13.40
CA TYR A 25 -10.64 -0.98 -14.47
C TYR A 25 -11.03 -2.45 -14.20
N GLU A 26 -11.60 -2.78 -13.05
CA GLU A 26 -11.91 -4.15 -12.59
C GLU A 26 -12.65 -5.01 -13.63
N TYR A 27 -13.60 -4.41 -14.37
CA TYR A 27 -14.37 -5.10 -15.41
C TYR A 27 -14.16 -4.52 -16.81
N VAL A 28 -13.24 -3.56 -16.97
CA VAL A 28 -13.03 -2.82 -18.23
C VAL A 28 -11.72 -3.24 -18.89
N ASP A 29 -10.66 -3.38 -18.10
CA ASP A 29 -9.32 -3.66 -18.59
C ASP A 29 -8.52 -4.41 -17.52
N PRO A 30 -8.45 -5.75 -17.59
CA PRO A 30 -7.77 -6.57 -16.58
C PRO A 30 -6.28 -6.23 -16.42
N GLN A 31 -5.62 -5.79 -17.49
CA GLN A 31 -4.20 -5.44 -17.42
C GLN A 31 -4.02 -4.15 -16.62
N LYS A 32 -4.85 -3.12 -16.88
CA LYS A 32 -4.83 -1.89 -16.08
C LYS A 32 -5.27 -2.13 -14.64
N HIS A 33 -6.28 -2.99 -14.42
CA HIS A 33 -6.69 -3.38 -13.07
C HIS A 33 -5.49 -3.93 -12.29
N MET A 34 -4.79 -4.94 -12.84
CA MET A 34 -3.63 -5.53 -12.18
C MET A 34 -2.49 -4.53 -11.97
N TYR A 35 -2.21 -3.67 -12.95
CA TYR A 35 -1.19 -2.63 -12.81
C TYR A 35 -1.47 -1.68 -11.64
N TYR A 36 -2.67 -1.12 -11.55
CA TYR A 36 -3.02 -0.20 -10.47
C TYR A 36 -3.16 -0.93 -9.13
N TYR A 37 -3.58 -2.19 -9.13
CA TYR A 37 -3.65 -3.00 -7.91
C TYR A 37 -2.25 -3.30 -7.34
N GLN A 38 -1.27 -3.60 -8.21
CA GLN A 38 0.12 -3.75 -7.81
C GLN A 38 0.70 -2.46 -7.19
N LEU A 39 0.41 -1.30 -7.78
CA LEU A 39 0.82 0.00 -7.23
C LEU A 39 0.16 0.27 -5.87
N HIS A 40 -1.15 0.02 -5.75
CA HIS A 40 -1.88 0.12 -4.48
C HIS A 40 -1.19 -0.71 -3.40
N PHE A 41 -0.90 -1.97 -3.71
CA PHE A 41 -0.22 -2.87 -2.79
C PHE A 41 1.15 -2.31 -2.37
N GLN A 42 1.96 -1.83 -3.30
CA GLN A 42 3.26 -1.21 -2.99
C GLN A 42 3.17 -0.04 -2.01
N TYR A 43 2.18 0.84 -2.17
CA TYR A 43 2.00 1.98 -1.26
C TYR A 43 1.49 1.55 0.12
N VAL A 44 0.57 0.58 0.18
CA VAL A 44 0.12 -0.02 1.45
C VAL A 44 1.30 -0.66 2.19
N MET A 45 2.17 -1.37 1.47
CA MET A 45 3.33 -2.01 2.09
C MET A 45 4.27 -0.99 2.75
N GLN A 46 4.57 0.10 2.06
CA GLN A 46 5.41 1.17 2.60
C GLN A 46 4.75 1.86 3.80
N LEU A 47 3.43 2.06 3.75
CA LEU A 47 2.68 2.66 4.86
C LEU A 47 2.72 1.78 6.10
N GLU A 48 2.51 0.47 5.96
CA GLU A 48 2.58 -0.50 7.05
C GLU A 48 3.97 -0.57 7.66
N GLN A 49 5.02 -0.58 6.82
CA GLN A 49 6.41 -0.54 7.30
C GLN A 49 6.66 0.72 8.14
N GLN A 50 6.25 1.90 7.67
CA GLN A 50 6.41 3.13 8.44
C GLN A 50 5.63 3.10 9.77
N TYR A 51 4.40 2.58 9.76
CA TYR A 51 3.60 2.43 10.96
C TYR A 51 4.26 1.49 11.99
N MET A 52 4.80 0.35 11.53
CA MET A 52 5.51 -0.61 12.39
C MET A 52 6.80 -0.01 12.98
N MET A 53 7.57 0.75 12.19
CA MET A 53 8.75 1.46 12.67
C MET A 53 8.42 2.50 13.75
N MET A 54 7.24 3.14 13.68
CA MET A 54 6.78 4.06 14.73
C MET A 54 6.31 3.34 16.00
N GLY A 55 5.87 2.09 15.90
CA GLY A 55 5.33 1.28 17.00
C GLY A 55 6.37 0.53 17.84
N GLY A 56 7.65 0.53 17.45
CA GLY A 56 8.72 -0.17 18.19
C GLY A 56 8.64 -1.71 18.16
N ILE A 57 7.83 -2.29 17.28
CA ILE A 57 7.71 -3.75 17.09
C ILE A 57 8.48 -4.10 15.80
N GLY A 58 9.77 -4.45 15.94
CA GLY A 58 10.53 -5.13 14.88
C GLY A 58 9.91 -6.51 14.60
N SER A 59 9.98 -7.08 13.40
CA SER A 59 11.14 -7.17 12.51
C SER A 59 10.74 -7.23 11.01
N PRO A 60 11.62 -6.83 10.07
CA PRO A 60 11.36 -6.87 8.63
C PRO A 60 11.13 -8.28 8.04
N ASP A 61 11.47 -9.34 8.76
CA ASP A 61 11.47 -10.72 8.25
C ASP A 61 10.08 -11.30 7.97
N GLN A 62 8.99 -10.69 8.48
CA GLN A 62 7.62 -11.16 8.20
C GLN A 62 7.06 -10.67 6.86
N TYR A 63 7.68 -9.67 6.23
CA TYR A 63 7.14 -9.02 5.04
C TYR A 63 7.35 -9.82 3.74
N ASN A 64 8.43 -10.62 3.67
CA ASN A 64 8.69 -11.53 2.55
C ASN A 64 7.82 -12.79 2.58
N GLN A 65 6.90 -12.93 3.54
CA GLN A 65 6.07 -14.12 3.72
C GLN A 65 4.67 -14.01 3.11
N TYR A 66 4.25 -12.84 2.62
CA TYR A 66 2.96 -12.71 1.94
C TYR A 66 3.14 -13.07 0.45
N PRO A 67 2.61 -14.22 0.00
CA PRO A 67 2.67 -14.58 -1.41
C PRO A 67 1.94 -13.52 -2.24
N ILE A 68 2.62 -13.06 -3.28
CA ILE A 68 2.00 -12.31 -4.37
C ILE A 68 1.19 -13.34 -5.17
N TYR A 69 -0.11 -13.44 -4.85
CA TYR A 69 -1.07 -14.25 -5.61
C TYR A 69 -1.37 -13.58 -6.95
#